data_AF-A0ABC9P9N8-F1
#
_entry.id   AF-A0ABC9P9N8-F1
#
_cell.length_a   1.000
_cell.length_b   1.000
_cell.length_c   1.000
_cell.angle_alpha   90.00
_cell.angle_beta   90.00
_cell.angle_gamma   90.00
#
_symmetry.space_group_name_H-M   'P 1'
#
loop_
_entity.id
_entity.type
_entity.pdbx_description
1 polymer ?
#
loop_
_entity_poly.entity_id
_entity_poly.type
_entity_poly.pdbx_seq_one_letter_code
_entity_poly.pdbx_strand_id
1 'polypeptide(L)' 'MFTFDDVKLMYDWGLYTDDEVKLFVPTCITEEEFNEIVGKEG' A
#
# COMPACT_ATOMS: atom_id res chain seq x y z
N MET A 1 -3.53 -1.64 14.24
CA MET A 1 -3.53 -2.33 12.94
C MET A 1 -3.71 -1.24 11.92
N PHE A 2 -2.71 -1.00 11.07
CA PHE A 2 -2.80 0.03 10.04
C PHE A 2 -3.91 -0.35 9.06
N THR A 3 -4.72 0.63 8.66
CA THR A 3 -5.76 0.45 7.64
C THR A 3 -5.21 0.76 6.26
N PHE A 4 -5.97 0.43 5.21
CA PHE A 4 -5.66 0.83 3.84
C PHE A 4 -5.35 2.33 3.72
N ASP A 5 -6.19 3.17 4.33
CA ASP A 5 -6.02 4.63 4.30
C ASP A 5 -4.71 5.07 4.94
N ASP A 6 -4.29 4.43 6.04
CA ASP A 6 -3.01 4.73 6.68
C ASP A 6 -1.84 4.39 5.75
N VAL A 7 -1.87 3.22 5.11
CA VAL A 7 -0.81 2.77 4.21
C VAL A 7 -0.75 3.65 2.96
N LYS A 8 -1.92 4.01 2.39
CA LYS A 8 -2.02 4.91 1.25
C LYS A 8 -1.50 6.31 1.59
N LEU A 9 -1.86 6.87 2.74
CA LEU A 9 -1.38 8.19 3.18
C LEU A 9 0.14 8.21 3.33
N MET A 10 0.72 7.15 3.91
CA MET A 10 2.17 7.04 4.09
C MET A 10 2.89 6.89 2.74
N TYR A 11 2.32 6.14 1.80
CA TYR A 11 2.83 6.03 0.43
C TYR A 11 2.74 7.35 -0.33
N ASP A 12 1.59 8.05 -0.25
CA ASP A 12 1.38 9.36 -0.86
C ASP A 12 2.32 10.43 -0.29
N TRP A 13 2.72 10.30 0.98
CA TRP A 13 3.76 11.13 1.60
C TRP A 13 5.19 10.76 1.19
N GLY A 14 5.37 9.71 0.40
CA GLY A 14 6.67 9.20 -0.03
C GLY A 14 7.47 8.58 1.11
N LEU A 15 6.81 8.14 2.19
CA LEU A 15 7.45 7.45 3.32
C LEU A 15 7.69 5.97 3.05
N TYR A 16 6.96 5.40 2.10
CA TYR A 16 7.13 4.01 1.68
C TYR A 16 7.26 3.91 0.15
N THR A 17 8.09 2.97 -0.27
CA THR A 17 8.25 2.52 -1.66
C THR A 17 7.32 1.36 -1.99
N ASP A 18 7.11 1.04 -3.28
CA ASP A 18 6.33 -0.13 -3.71
C ASP A 18 6.71 -1.41 -2.95
N ASP A 19 8.01 -1.66 -2.79
CA ASP A 19 8.51 -2.87 -2.14
C ASP A 19 8.16 -2.90 -0.65
N GLU A 20 8.17 -1.74 0.01
CA GLU A 20 7.77 -1.61 1.42
C GLU A 20 6.25 -1.77 1.59
N VAL A 21 5.45 -1.16 0.70
CA VAL A 21 3.98 -1.34 0.71
C VAL A 21 3.62 -2.81 0.47
N LYS A 22 4.38 -3.54 -0.34
CA LYS A 22 4.16 -4.97 -0.60
C LYS A 22 4.34 -5.85 0.64
N LEU A 23 5.15 -5.44 1.61
CA LEU A 23 5.31 -6.16 2.89
C LEU A 23 4.04 -6.13 3.74
N PHE A 24 3.14 -5.19 3.47
CA PHE A 24 1.84 -5.11 4.13
C PHE A 24 0.80 -6.04 3.52
N VAL A 25 1.07 -6.67 2.37
CA VAL A 25 0.22 -7.71 1.77
C VAL A 25 0.58 -9.09 2.34
N PRO A 26 -0.39 -9.93 2.77
CA PRO A 26 -1.83 -9.69 2.89
C PRO A 26 -2.26 -9.21 4.29
N THR A 27 -1.31 -8.77 5.11
CA THR A 27 -1.50 -8.61 6.57
C THR A 27 -2.32 -7.36 6.93
N CYS A 28 -2.07 -6.24 6.26
CA CYS A 28 -2.75 -4.95 6.49
C CYS A 28 -3.56 -4.50 5.27
N ILE A 29 -3.13 -4.87 4.07
CA ILE A 29 -3.81 -4.58 2.81
C ILE A 29 -3.83 -5.84 1.93
N THR A 30 -4.76 -5.88 0.99
CA THR A 30 -4.87 -6.91 -0.04
C THR A 30 -3.98 -6.59 -1.25
N GLU A 31 -3.82 -7.57 -2.14
CA GLU A 31 -3.07 -7.39 -3.38
C GLU A 31 -3.79 -6.41 -4.34
N GLU A 32 -5.12 -6.36 -4.32
CA GLU A 32 -5.91 -5.37 -5.06
C GLU A 32 -5.66 -3.95 -4.52
N GLU A 33 -5.74 -3.77 -3.20
CA GLU A 33 -5.45 -2.50 -2.53
C GLU A 33 -3.99 -2.05 -2.76
N PHE A 34 -3.04 -2.98 -2.76
CA PHE A 34 -1.65 -2.69 -3.12
C PHE A 34 -1.55 -2.09 -4.53
N ASN A 35 -2.18 -2.73 -5.53
CA ASN A 35 -2.17 -2.26 -6.91
C ASN A 35 -2.84 -0.88 -7.04
N GLU A 36 -3.88 -0.62 -6.25
CA GLU A 36 -4.53 0.70 -6.17
C GLU A 36 -3.61 1.77 -5.55
N ILE A 37 -2.80 1.42 -4.54
CA ILE A 37 -1.85 2.35 -3.91
C ILE A 37 -0.70 2.68 -4.86
N VAL A 38 -0.07 1.68 -5.48
CA VAL A 38 1.08 1.91 -6.36
C VAL A 38 0.69 2.41 -7.75
N GLY A 39 -0.61 2.58 -8.02
CA GLY A 39 -1.13 3.05 -9.30
C GLY A 39 -0.77 2.14 -10.46
N LYS A 40 -0.54 0.84 -10.20
CA LYS A 40 -0.40 -0.16 -11.24
C LYS A 40 -1.81 -0.58 -11.65
N GLU A 41 -2.43 0.27 -12.47
CA GLU A 41 -3.56 -0.17 -13.30
C GLU A 41 -3.07 -1.39 -14.10
N GLY A 42 -3.72 -2.54 -13.90
CA GLY A 42 -3.39 -3.80 -14.56
C GLY A 42 -3.49 -3.75 -16.08
#